data_AF-A0A8J8CBR2-F1
#
_entry.id   AF-A0A8J8CBR2-F1
#
_cell.length_a   1.000
_cell.length_b   1.000
_cell.length_c   1.000
_cell.angle_alpha   90.00
_cell.angle_beta   90.00
_cell.angle_gamma   90.00
#
_symmetry.space_group_name_H-M   'P 1'
#
loop_
_entity.id
_entity.type
_entity.pdbx_description
1 polymer ?
#
loop_
_entity_poly.entity_id
_entity_poly.type
_entity_poly.pdbx_seq_one_letter_code
_entity_poly.pdbx_strand_id
1 'polypeptide(L)'
;MTAGTRRRWLPEEKMAVIKEVQEKESVAETCSKYSIDPAMNYRWKESYDSFGIDGLKAYTRRMEPDMRKLIMENARLKKLVAEEALVIDRLRELNETLAKGKNDGRRLSRQ
;
A
#
# COMPACT_ATOMS: atom_id res chain seq x y z
N MET A 1 -40.49 -11.42 -12.02
CA MET A 1 -39.25 -10.60 -11.97
C MET A 1 -38.12 -11.52 -11.57
N THR A 2 -37.25 -11.90 -12.52
CA THR A 2 -36.16 -12.86 -12.27
C THR A 2 -35.10 -12.20 -11.39
N ALA A 3 -34.81 -12.80 -10.24
CA ALA A 3 -33.72 -12.35 -9.38
C ALA A 3 -32.39 -12.52 -10.13
N GLY A 4 -31.84 -11.42 -10.64
CA GLY A 4 -30.56 -11.42 -11.36
C GLY A 4 -29.44 -11.85 -10.42
N THR A 5 -28.78 -12.97 -10.74
CA THR A 5 -27.60 -13.45 -10.01
C THR A 5 -26.53 -12.36 -10.02
N ARG A 6 -26.20 -11.84 -8.83
CA ARG A 6 -25.14 -10.81 -8.67
C ARG A 6 -23.83 -11.36 -9.24
N ARG A 7 -23.23 -10.64 -10.21
CA ARG A 7 -21.91 -10.98 -10.79
C ARG A 7 -20.91 -11.23 -9.67
N ARG A 8 -20.22 -12.37 -9.73
CA ARG A 8 -19.07 -12.67 -8.86
C ARG A 8 -17.81 -12.19 -9.57
N TRP A 9 -16.93 -11.55 -8.82
CA TRP A 9 -15.65 -11.04 -9.28
C TRP A 9 -14.53 -11.84 -8.64
N LEU A 10 -13.65 -12.40 -9.47
CA LEU A 10 -12.41 -13.03 -9.03
C LEU A 10 -11.41 -11.98 -8.53
N PRO A 11 -10.49 -12.34 -7.63
CA PRO A 11 -9.45 -11.42 -7.14
C PRO A 11 -8.66 -10.77 -8.28
N GLU A 12 -8.32 -11.55 -9.30
CA GLU A 12 -7.53 -11.13 -10.45
C GLU A 12 -8.29 -10.15 -11.35
N GLU A 13 -9.60 -10.35 -11.51
CA GLU A 13 -10.46 -9.42 -12.25
C GLU A 13 -10.56 -8.08 -11.52
N LYS A 14 -10.74 -8.09 -10.19
CA LYS A 14 -10.74 -6.86 -9.37
C LYS A 14 -9.41 -6.13 -9.47
N MET A 15 -8.30 -6.88 -9.45
CA MET A 15 -6.95 -6.33 -9.58
C MET A 15 -6.75 -5.62 -10.92
N ALA A 16 -7.20 -6.23 -12.02
CA ALA A 16 -7.09 -5.64 -13.34
C ALA A 16 -7.83 -4.29 -13.42
N VAL A 17 -9.03 -4.22 -12.83
CA VAL A 17 -9.81 -2.98 -12.76
C VAL A 17 -9.08 -1.90 -11.94
N ILE A 18 -8.56 -2.25 -10.76
CA ILE A 18 -7.83 -1.30 -9.91
C ILE A 18 -6.61 -0.73 -10.64
N LYS A 19 -5.86 -1.59 -11.34
CA LYS A 19 -4.69 -1.17 -12.14
C LYS A 19 -5.08 -0.24 -13.28
N GLU A 20 -6.14 -0.57 -14.03
CA GLU A 20 -6.59 0.30 -15.12
C GLU A 20 -7.02 1.69 -14.61
N VAL A 21 -7.64 1.77 -13.43
CA VAL A 21 -7.95 3.06 -12.78
C VAL A 21 -6.68 3.83 -12.40
N GLN A 22 -5.65 3.14 -11.90
CA GLN A 22 -4.37 3.77 -11.55
C GLN A 22 -3.61 4.28 -12.79
N GLU A 23 -3.66 3.55 -13.90
CA GLU A 23 -2.98 3.90 -15.14
C GLU A 23 -3.67 5.06 -15.89
N LYS A 24 -5.00 5.10 -15.87
CA LYS A 24 -5.78 6.11 -16.60
C LYS A 24 -6.18 7.34 -15.78
N GLU A 25 -5.96 7.31 -14.46
CA GLU A 25 -6.45 8.31 -13.49
C GLU A 25 -7.97 8.60 -13.58
N SER A 26 -8.75 7.72 -14.22
CA SER A 26 -10.18 7.92 -14.49
C SER A 26 -11.01 6.78 -13.94
N VAL A 27 -11.57 7.01 -12.75
CA VAL A 27 -12.49 6.07 -12.08
C VAL A 27 -13.78 5.94 -12.87
N ALA A 28 -14.34 7.04 -13.37
CA ALA A 28 -15.65 7.06 -14.02
C ALA A 28 -15.68 6.27 -15.34
N GLU A 29 -14.65 6.42 -16.17
CA GLU A 29 -14.54 5.72 -17.45
C GLU A 29 -14.35 4.21 -17.23
N THR A 30 -13.44 3.85 -16.33
CA THR A 30 -13.16 2.45 -16.01
C THR A 30 -14.39 1.78 -15.38
N CYS A 31 -15.06 2.47 -14.46
CA CYS A 31 -16.29 1.96 -13.83
C CYS A 31 -17.41 1.74 -14.86
N SER A 32 -17.58 2.66 -15.81
CA SER A 32 -18.53 2.52 -16.91
C SER A 32 -18.19 1.33 -17.81
N LYS A 33 -16.91 1.18 -18.20
CA LYS A 33 -16.41 0.06 -19.01
C LYS A 33 -16.69 -1.30 -18.37
N TYR A 34 -16.44 -1.43 -17.07
CA TYR A 34 -16.60 -2.69 -16.34
C TYR A 34 -18.00 -2.89 -15.75
N SER A 35 -18.91 -1.93 -15.94
CA SER A 35 -20.25 -1.91 -15.35
C SER A 35 -20.21 -2.11 -13.83
N ILE A 36 -19.32 -1.39 -13.16
CA ILE A 36 -19.19 -1.37 -11.71
C ILE A 36 -19.49 0.01 -11.16
N ASP A 37 -19.95 0.04 -9.91
CA ASP A 37 -20.13 1.28 -9.17
C ASP A 37 -18.76 1.82 -8.68
N PRO A 38 -18.48 3.13 -8.78
CA PRO A 38 -17.25 3.73 -8.26
C PRO A 38 -16.95 3.37 -6.79
N ALA A 39 -17.97 3.32 -5.93
CA ALA A 39 -17.81 2.92 -4.53
C ALA A 39 -17.44 1.45 -4.37
N MET A 40 -17.73 0.59 -5.35
CA MET A 40 -17.21 -0.79 -5.38
C MET A 40 -15.71 -0.79 -5.66
N ASN A 41 -15.26 0.00 -6.65
CA ASN A 41 -13.84 0.13 -6.99
C ASN A 41 -13.03 0.69 -5.81
N TYR A 42 -13.51 1.74 -5.14
CA TYR A 42 -12.84 2.30 -3.96
C TYR A 42 -12.70 1.27 -2.83
N ARG A 43 -13.75 0.48 -2.55
CA ARG A 43 -13.69 -0.60 -1.55
C ARG A 43 -12.67 -1.69 -1.89
N TRP A 44 -12.57 -2.07 -3.17
CA TRP A 44 -11.56 -3.03 -3.61
C TRP A 44 -10.16 -2.45 -3.48
N LYS A 45 -9.96 -1.19 -3.87
CA LYS A 45 -8.68 -0.49 -3.72
C LYS A 45 -8.24 -0.43 -2.25
N GLU A 46 -9.12 0.01 -1.35
CA GLU A 46 -8.83 0.06 0.10
C GLU A 46 -8.48 -1.33 0.67
N SER A 47 -9.21 -2.36 0.24
CA SER A 47 -8.93 -3.74 0.63
C SER A 47 -7.58 -4.23 0.07
N TYR A 48 -7.25 -3.87 -1.16
CA TYR A 48 -5.97 -4.20 -1.77
C TYR A 48 -4.80 -3.49 -1.09
N ASP A 49 -4.93 -2.19 -0.82
CA ASP A 49 -3.89 -1.39 -0.16
C ASP A 49 -3.61 -1.91 1.25
N SER A 50 -4.64 -2.45 1.93
CA SER A 50 -4.52 -2.99 3.29
C SER A 50 -4.01 -4.43 3.35
N PHE A 51 -4.46 -5.29 2.43
CA PHE A 51 -4.31 -6.75 2.53
C PHE A 51 -3.63 -7.38 1.30
N GLY A 52 -3.21 -6.59 0.31
CA GLY A 52 -2.72 -7.08 -0.97
C GLY A 52 -3.80 -7.87 -1.74
N ILE A 53 -3.36 -8.79 -2.60
CA ILE A 53 -4.26 -9.62 -3.42
C ILE A 53 -5.28 -10.41 -2.59
N ASP A 54 -4.92 -10.78 -1.35
CA ASP A 54 -5.81 -11.50 -0.45
C ASP A 54 -7.03 -10.67 -0.06
N GLY A 55 -6.91 -9.34 0.01
CA GLY A 55 -8.02 -8.42 0.24
C GLY A 55 -9.10 -8.43 -0.84
N LEU A 56 -8.75 -8.92 -2.04
CA LEU A 56 -9.67 -9.01 -3.18
C LEU A 56 -10.43 -10.34 -3.24
N LYS A 57 -10.04 -11.34 -2.43
CA LYS A 57 -10.78 -12.60 -2.32
C LYS A 57 -12.19 -12.35 -1.81
N ALA A 58 -13.15 -13.10 -2.35
CA ALA A 58 -14.54 -13.03 -1.90
C ALA A 58 -14.61 -13.57 -0.47
N TYR A 59 -14.34 -12.71 0.52
CA TYR A 59 -14.57 -13.03 1.92
C TYR A 59 -16.07 -13.16 2.10
N THR A 60 -16.56 -14.38 1.99
CA THR A 60 -17.80 -14.82 2.61
C THR A 60 -17.71 -14.51 4.10
N ARG A 61 -18.15 -13.30 4.46
CA ARG A 61 -18.90 -13.00 5.67
C ARG A 61 -18.35 -13.65 6.96
N ARG A 62 -17.15 -13.23 7.36
CA ARG A 62 -16.61 -13.10 8.74
C ARG A 62 -15.09 -13.15 8.61
N MET A 63 -14.44 -11.99 8.61
CA MET A 63 -13.01 -12.01 8.95
C MET A 63 -12.93 -12.43 10.42
N GLU A 64 -12.35 -13.59 10.66
CA GLU A 64 -12.07 -14.08 12.00
C GLU A 64 -11.37 -12.97 12.81
N PRO A 65 -11.78 -12.70 14.06
CA PRO A 65 -11.24 -11.60 14.86
C PRO A 65 -9.71 -11.57 14.90
N ASP A 66 -9.07 -12.73 14.91
CA ASP A 66 -7.61 -12.84 14.96
C ASP A 66 -6.94 -12.49 13.63
N MET A 67 -7.60 -12.76 12.49
CA MET A 67 -7.13 -12.30 11.19
C MET A 67 -7.13 -10.77 11.12
N ARG A 68 -8.17 -10.10 11.66
CA ARG A 68 -8.21 -8.64 11.73
C ARG A 68 -7.08 -8.07 12.59
N LYS A 69 -6.84 -8.66 13.78
CA LYS A 69 -5.73 -8.26 14.65
C LYS A 69 -4.39 -8.42 13.96
N LEU A 70 -4.17 -9.55 13.28
CA LEU A 70 -2.93 -9.82 12.55
C LEU A 70 -2.67 -8.77 11.48
N ILE A 71 -3.69 -8.33 10.75
CA ILE A 71 -3.47 -7.31 9.71
C ILE A 71 -3.27 -5.93 10.31
N MET A 72 -4.04 -5.55 11.34
CA MET A 72 -3.78 -4.29 12.04
C MET A 72 -2.36 -4.25 12.60
N GLU A 73 -1.90 -5.35 13.17
CA GLU A 73 -0.52 -5.44 13.67
C GLU A 73 0.48 -5.42 12.52
N ASN A 74 0.23 -6.08 11.40
CA ASN A 74 1.10 -6.02 10.22
C ASN A 74 1.22 -4.58 9.67
N ALA A 75 0.11 -3.85 9.61
CA ALA A 75 0.09 -2.45 9.19
C ALA A 75 0.87 -1.56 10.18
N ARG A 76 0.68 -1.78 11.49
CA ARG A 76 1.44 -1.08 12.53
C ARG A 76 2.94 -1.35 12.43
N LEU A 77 3.33 -2.61 12.24
CA LEU A 77 4.73 -3.02 12.10
C LEU A 77 5.36 -2.42 10.82
N LYS A 78 4.66 -2.44 9.69
CA LYS A 78 5.12 -1.80 8.45
C LYS A 78 5.38 -0.30 8.64
N LYS A 79 4.47 0.40 9.34
CA LYS A 79 4.64 1.82 9.65
C LYS A 79 5.88 2.06 10.53
N LEU A 80 6.04 1.28 11.60
CA LEU A 80 7.19 1.40 12.50
C LEU A 80 8.51 1.18 11.75
N VAL A 81 8.60 0.14 10.92
CA VAL A 81 9.79 -0.15 10.12
C VAL A 81 10.10 0.99 9.15
N ALA A 82 9.08 1.58 8.51
CA ALA A 82 9.28 2.73 7.64
C ALA A 82 9.81 3.96 8.40
N GLU A 83 9.27 4.24 9.59
CA GLU A 83 9.75 5.32 10.46
C GLU A 83 11.20 5.09 10.91
N GLU A 84 11.55 3.87 11.33
CA GLU A 84 12.91 3.51 11.72
C GLU A 84 13.89 3.61 10.53
N ALA A 85 13.49 3.19 9.34
CA ALA A 85 14.31 3.32 8.14
C ALA A 85 14.67 4.79 7.85
N LEU A 86 13.71 5.71 7.98
CA LEU A 86 13.96 7.15 7.81
C LEU A 86 14.94 7.69 8.85
N VAL A 87 14.85 7.23 10.10
CA VAL A 87 15.80 7.60 11.16
C VAL A 87 17.20 7.08 10.85
N ILE A 88 17.32 5.83 10.42
CA ILE A 88 18.59 5.22 10.03
C ILE A 88 19.24 6.00 8.89
N ASP A 89 18.48 6.36 7.86
CA ASP A 89 18.99 7.13 6.74
C ASP A 89 19.50 8.51 7.19
N ARG A 90 18.76 9.20 8.06
CA ARG A 90 19.20 10.47 8.65
C ARG A 90 20.47 10.34 9.49
N LEU A 91 20.60 9.27 10.27
CA LEU A 91 21.80 9.01 11.07
C LEU A 91 23.02 8.73 10.19
N ARG A 92 22.83 8.02 9.07
CA ARG A 92 23.89 7.79 8.08
C ARG A 92 24.39 9.10 7.48
N GLU A 93 23.48 9.98 7.05
CA GLU A 93 23.83 11.31 6.55
C GLU A 93 24.66 12.12 7.57
N LEU A 94 24.23 12.13 8.84
CA LEU A 94 24.96 12.83 9.90
C LEU A 94 26.36 12.25 10.12
N ASN A 95 26.49 10.92 10.12
CA ASN A 95 27.80 10.28 10.26
C ASN A 95 28.74 10.63 9.10
N GLU A 96 28.24 10.69 7.87
CA GLU A 96 29.03 11.09 6.71
C GLU A 96 29.49 12.56 6.79
N THR A 97 28.61 13.48 7.21
CA THR A 97 28.99 14.90 7.39
C THR A 97 30.04 15.07 8.49
N LEU A 98 29.91 14.35 9.61
CA LEU A 98 30.90 14.36 10.68
C LEU A 98 32.24 13.78 10.24
N ALA A 99 32.23 12.72 9.41
CA ALA A 99 33.45 12.14 8.86
C ALA A 99 34.19 13.13 7.94
N LYS A 100 33.46 13.89 7.11
CA LYS A 100 34.03 14.95 6.25
C LYS A 100 34.67 16.05 7.08
N GLY A 101 33.96 16.60 8.08
CA GLY A 101 34.49 17.65 8.95
C GLY A 101 35.75 17.24 9.74
N LYS A 102 35.83 15.98 10.19
CA LYS A 102 37.03 15.44 10.86
C LYS A 102 38.24 15.30 9.93
N ASN A 103 38.02 15.06 8.64
CA ASN A 103 39.09 14.99 7.64
C ASN A 103 39.60 16.39 7.26
N ASP A 104 38.70 17.37 7.15
CA ASP A 104 39.05 18.75 6.85
C ASP A 104 39.86 19.39 7.98
N GLY A 105 39.45 19.19 9.24
CA GLY A 105 40.22 19.64 10.40
C GLY A 105 41.62 19.02 10.47
N ARG A 106 41.75 17.71 10.19
CA ARG A 106 43.06 17.03 10.13
C ARG A 106 43.97 17.55 9.02
N ARG A 107 43.39 18.05 7.91
CA ARG A 107 44.13 18.60 6.77
C ARG A 107 44.64 20.01 7.08
N LEU A 108 43.86 20.82 7.79
CA LEU A 108 44.26 22.17 8.23
C LEU A 108 45.33 22.14 9.32
N SER A 109 45.35 21.12 10.19
CA SER A 109 46.39 20.96 11.23
C SER A 109 47.75 20.45 10.72
N ARG A 110 47.87 20.13 9.43
CA ARG A 110 49.11 19.60 8.81
C ARG A 110 49.82 20.61 7.89
N GLN A 111 49.27 21.82 7.72
CA GLN A 111 49.93 22.93 7.02
C GLN A 111 50.71 23.81 7.99
#